data_AF-A0A839ZZX0-F1
#
_entry.id   AF-A0A839ZZX0-F1
#
_cell.length_a   1.000
_cell.length_b   1.000
_cell.length_c   1.000
_cell.angle_alpha   90.00
_cell.angle_beta   90.00
_cell.angle_gamma   90.00
#
_symmetry.space_group_name_H-M   'P 1'
#
loop_
_entity.id
_entity.type
_entity.pdbx_description
1 polymer ?
#
loop_
_entity_poly.entity_id
_entity_poly.type
_entity_poly.pdbx_seq_one_letter_code
_entity_poly.pdbx_strand_id
1 'polypeptide(L)'
;MKTWTIAALSAGLLAGCATLPAGGARAKIETPAACEDLTVQIYFEPESAEVTDEGRAVLSQAASSAKACKVERVKVLGLADAVGAPAANLELSKQRVASVTKALIANGLPAGEFDLAAAGQQGAVTQDGEARPLRRRADVTLQLTKP
;
A
#
# COMPACT_ATOMS: atom_id res chain seq x y z
N MET A 1 60.39 -62.64 16.06
CA MET A 1 59.11 -62.55 15.31
C MET A 1 58.45 -61.26 15.83
N LYS A 2 58.23 -60.16 15.12
CA LYS A 2 58.11 -59.87 13.69
C LYS A 2 58.44 -58.37 13.51
N THR A 3 59.36 -58.05 12.60
CA THR A 3 59.81 -56.70 12.24
C THR A 3 58.81 -56.04 11.29
N TRP A 4 58.46 -54.76 11.50
CA TRP A 4 57.79 -53.92 10.51
C TRP A 4 58.51 -52.57 10.38
N THR A 5 59.16 -52.42 9.22
CA THR A 5 59.44 -51.16 8.51
C THR A 5 58.11 -50.43 8.23
N ILE A 6 58.05 -49.09 8.11
CA ILE A 6 58.20 -48.35 6.84
C ILE A 6 58.32 -46.85 7.15
N ALA A 7 59.29 -46.22 6.48
CA ALA A 7 59.44 -44.78 6.29
C ALA A 7 58.65 -44.32 5.05
N ALA A 8 58.15 -43.07 5.06
CA ALA A 8 58.11 -42.11 3.93
C ALA A 8 57.19 -40.94 4.33
N LEU A 9 57.74 -39.76 4.62
CA LEU A 9 58.02 -38.67 3.65
C LEU A 9 56.75 -38.12 2.97
N SER A 10 56.31 -37.02 3.58
CA SER A 10 55.57 -35.87 3.08
C SER A 10 55.38 -35.75 1.56
N ALA A 11 54.14 -35.48 1.14
CA ALA A 11 53.85 -34.50 0.10
C ALA A 11 52.40 -34.02 0.27
N GLY A 12 52.25 -32.83 0.86
CA GLY A 12 50.98 -32.12 0.86
C GLY A 12 50.64 -31.64 -0.54
N LEU A 13 49.45 -31.98 -1.01
CA LEU A 13 48.79 -31.31 -2.12
C LEU A 13 47.46 -30.78 -1.60
N LEU A 14 47.51 -29.56 -1.07
CA LEU A 14 46.36 -28.69 -0.90
C LEU A 14 45.87 -28.31 -2.30
N ALA A 15 44.96 -29.11 -2.86
CA ALA A 15 44.21 -28.69 -4.03
C ALA A 15 43.19 -27.63 -3.58
N GLY A 16 43.51 -26.38 -3.94
CA GLY A 16 42.79 -25.19 -3.53
C GLY A 16 41.31 -25.20 -3.93
N CYS A 17 40.50 -24.64 -3.03
CA CYS A 17 39.14 -24.22 -3.31
C CYS A 17 39.13 -23.26 -4.51
N ALA A 18 38.54 -23.68 -5.63
CA ALA A 18 38.06 -22.75 -6.63
C ALA A 18 36.76 -22.14 -6.11
N THR A 19 36.88 -21.13 -5.25
CA THR A 19 35.78 -20.25 -4.86
C THR A 19 35.35 -19.46 -6.09
N LEU A 20 34.30 -19.90 -6.77
CA LEU A 20 33.58 -19.07 -7.73
C LEU A 20 33.05 -17.84 -6.97
N PRO A 21 33.31 -16.60 -7.42
CA PRO A 21 32.60 -15.46 -6.89
C PRO A 21 31.14 -15.58 -7.36
N ALA A 22 30.29 -16.09 -6.48
CA ALA A 22 28.84 -15.95 -6.58
C ALA A 22 28.47 -14.48 -6.33
N GLY A 23 28.84 -13.61 -7.26
CA GLY A 23 28.71 -12.16 -7.17
C GLY A 23 28.08 -11.58 -8.42
N GLY A 24 27.17 -12.30 -9.06
CA GLY A 24 26.29 -11.74 -10.07
C GLY A 24 25.27 -10.85 -9.37
N ALA A 25 25.60 -9.57 -9.18
CA ALA A 25 24.64 -8.55 -8.83
C ALA A 25 23.53 -8.59 -9.89
N ARG A 26 22.39 -9.19 -9.54
CA ARG A 26 21.15 -8.97 -10.27
C ARG A 26 20.88 -7.48 -10.14
N ALA A 27 21.20 -6.71 -11.18
CA ALA A 27 20.73 -5.35 -11.30
C ALA A 27 19.21 -5.42 -11.12
N LYS A 28 18.70 -4.85 -10.03
CA LYS A 28 17.26 -4.60 -9.91
C LYS A 28 16.91 -3.77 -11.13
N ILE A 29 16.11 -4.33 -12.02
CA ILE A 29 15.45 -3.55 -13.06
C ILE A 29 14.42 -2.72 -12.30
N GLU A 30 14.84 -1.56 -11.79
CA GLU A 30 13.91 -0.58 -11.23
C GLU A 30 13.24 0.07 -12.44
N THR A 31 12.05 -0.44 -12.79
CA THR A 31 11.15 0.28 -13.68
C THR A 31 10.97 1.68 -13.08
N PRO A 32 11.29 2.76 -13.83
CA PRO A 32 11.09 4.12 -13.32
C PRO A 32 9.65 4.24 -12.84
N ALA A 33 9.46 4.76 -11.63
CA ALA A 33 8.13 5.05 -11.14
C ALA A 33 7.47 6.02 -12.13
N ALA A 34 6.47 5.55 -12.87
CA ALA A 34 5.60 6.42 -13.65
C ALA A 34 4.75 7.17 -12.60
N CYS A 35 5.10 8.42 -12.35
CA CYS A 35 4.36 9.29 -11.44
C CYS A 35 3.06 9.73 -12.11
N GLU A 36 2.13 8.78 -12.22
CA GLU A 36 0.77 8.95 -12.73
C GLU A 36 -0.23 8.98 -11.57
N ASP A 37 -1.38 9.63 -11.78
CA ASP A 37 -2.43 9.70 -10.77
C ASP A 37 -2.89 8.30 -10.34
N LEU A 38 -2.92 8.08 -9.02
CA LEU A 38 -3.32 6.80 -8.43
C LEU A 38 -4.67 6.95 -7.73
N THR A 39 -5.66 6.14 -8.09
CA THR A 39 -6.96 6.11 -7.41
C THR A 39 -7.24 4.73 -6.81
N VAL A 40 -7.61 4.71 -5.52
CA VAL A 40 -8.00 3.50 -4.79
C VAL A 40 -9.30 3.73 -4.02
N GLN A 41 -10.02 2.64 -3.76
CA GLN A 41 -11.30 2.67 -3.02
C GLN A 41 -11.16 1.82 -1.76
N ILE A 42 -11.48 2.41 -0.61
CA ILE A 42 -11.39 1.75 0.69
C ILE A 42 -12.79 1.45 1.19
N TYR A 43 -13.13 0.17 1.29
CA TYR A 43 -14.45 -0.27 1.75
C TYR A 43 -14.49 -0.45 3.27
N PHE A 44 -15.68 -0.31 3.83
CA PHE A 44 -15.94 -0.40 5.26
C PHE A 44 -17.07 -1.37 5.57
N GLU A 45 -16.98 -1.97 6.75
CA GLU A 45 -18.09 -2.70 7.36
C GLU A 45 -19.30 -1.78 7.62
N PRO A 46 -20.52 -2.34 7.72
CA PRO A 46 -21.71 -1.58 8.09
C PRO A 46 -21.48 -0.74 9.35
N GLU A 47 -21.96 0.51 9.33
CA GLU A 47 -21.88 1.46 10.45
C GLU A 47 -20.47 1.72 11.01
N SER A 48 -19.42 1.31 10.29
CA SER A 48 -18.03 1.45 10.72
C SER A 48 -17.25 2.48 9.91
N ALA A 49 -16.30 3.12 10.61
CA ALA A 49 -15.25 3.96 10.04
C ALA A 49 -13.84 3.37 10.28
N GLU A 50 -13.76 2.14 10.77
CA GLU A 50 -12.50 1.43 10.93
C GLU A 50 -12.01 0.92 9.56
N VAL A 51 -10.78 1.27 9.20
CA VAL A 51 -10.15 0.75 7.97
C VAL A 51 -9.83 -0.72 8.19
N THR A 52 -10.35 -1.62 7.35
CA THR A 52 -10.08 -3.06 7.45
C THR A 52 -8.61 -3.40 7.17
N ASP A 53 -8.20 -4.64 7.42
CA ASP A 53 -6.84 -5.10 7.09
C ASP A 53 -6.53 -4.98 5.60
N GLU A 54 -7.49 -5.30 4.74
CA GLU A 54 -7.37 -5.17 3.29
C GLU A 54 -7.24 -3.69 2.90
N GLY A 55 -8.05 -2.82 3.51
CA GLY A 55 -7.95 -1.37 3.34
C GLY A 55 -6.59 -0.83 3.77
N ARG A 56 -6.04 -1.31 4.89
CA ARG A 56 -4.69 -0.95 5.36
C ARG A 56 -3.62 -1.36 4.36
N ALA A 57 -3.71 -2.57 3.79
CA ALA A 57 -2.79 -3.05 2.77
C ALA A 57 -2.82 -2.18 1.50
N VAL A 58 -4.03 -1.83 1.03
CA VAL A 58 -4.21 -0.95 -0.15
C VAL A 58 -3.62 0.45 0.10
N LEU A 59 -3.88 1.05 1.27
CA LEU A 59 -3.34 2.36 1.62
C LEU A 59 -1.83 2.36 1.78
N SER A 60 -1.27 1.29 2.36
CA SER A 60 0.18 1.09 2.46
C SER A 60 0.84 1.00 1.08
N GLN A 61 0.25 0.22 0.17
CA GLN A 61 0.75 0.12 -1.19
C GLN A 61 0.66 1.46 -1.93
N ALA A 62 -0.45 2.19 -1.79
CA ALA A 62 -0.62 3.51 -2.40
C ALA A 62 0.44 4.51 -1.89
N ALA A 63 0.67 4.57 -0.58
CA ALA A 63 1.71 5.41 0.01
C ALA A 63 3.11 5.00 -0.47
N SER A 64 3.40 3.69 -0.55
CA SER A 64 4.67 3.15 -1.04
C SER A 64 4.95 3.54 -2.48
N SER A 65 3.96 3.39 -3.37
CA SER A 65 4.05 3.75 -4.79
C SER A 65 4.29 5.25 -4.99
N ALA A 66 3.78 6.10 -4.10
CA ALA A 66 3.97 7.54 -4.18
C ALA A 66 5.36 8.02 -3.70
N LYS A 67 6.17 7.19 -3.03
CA LYS A 67 7.43 7.63 -2.39
C LYS A 67 8.47 8.20 -3.35
N ALA A 68 8.50 7.74 -4.60
CA ALA A 68 9.44 8.20 -5.62
C ALA A 68 8.93 9.41 -6.41
N CYS A 69 7.75 9.92 -6.08
CA CYS A 69 7.05 10.98 -6.80
C CYS A 69 6.83 12.19 -5.90
N LYS A 70 6.57 13.35 -6.53
CA LYS A 70 5.98 14.48 -5.84
C LYS A 70 4.47 14.28 -5.76
N VAL A 71 3.91 14.41 -4.55
CA VAL A 71 2.47 14.36 -4.30
C VAL A 71 1.95 15.79 -4.33
N GLU A 72 1.28 16.18 -5.41
CA GLU A 72 0.70 17.54 -5.49
C GLU A 72 -0.53 17.65 -4.59
N ARG A 73 -1.42 16.66 -4.68
CA ARG A 73 -2.70 16.66 -3.98
C ARG A 73 -3.14 15.24 -3.58
N VAL A 74 -3.78 15.16 -2.42
CA VAL A 74 -4.41 13.96 -1.88
C VAL A 74 -5.89 14.25 -1.70
N LYS A 75 -6.73 13.69 -2.57
CA LYS A 75 -8.19 13.81 -2.47
C LYS A 75 -8.75 12.62 -1.72
N VAL A 76 -9.54 12.85 -0.69
CA VAL A 76 -10.24 11.80 0.06
C VAL A 76 -11.72 12.16 0.14
N LEU A 77 -12.56 11.35 -0.50
CA LEU A 77 -14.01 11.50 -0.50
C LEU A 77 -14.67 10.37 0.29
N GLY A 78 -15.24 10.69 1.45
CA GLY A 78 -16.03 9.74 2.25
C GLY A 78 -17.46 9.60 1.76
N LEU A 79 -17.93 8.37 1.63
CA LEU A 79 -19.28 8.03 1.20
C LEU A 79 -19.98 7.11 2.21
N ALA A 80 -21.31 7.10 2.16
CA ALA A 80 -22.18 6.16 2.85
C ALA A 80 -23.22 5.56 1.88
N ASP A 81 -23.75 4.39 2.23
CA ASP A 81 -24.92 3.84 1.56
C ASP A 81 -26.21 4.55 2.03
N ALA A 82 -27.36 4.11 1.54
CA ALA A 82 -28.65 4.75 1.80
C ALA A 82 -29.29 4.32 3.13
N VAL A 83 -28.65 3.43 3.89
CA VAL A 83 -29.22 2.87 5.12
C VAL A 83 -28.98 3.85 6.27
N GLY A 84 -30.04 4.25 6.97
CA GLY A 84 -29.95 5.12 8.14
C GLY A 84 -30.27 6.59 7.88
N ALA A 85 -30.07 7.43 8.90
CA ALA A 85 -30.42 8.84 8.85
C ALA A 85 -29.39 9.65 8.04
N PRO A 86 -29.81 10.65 7.22
CA PRO A 86 -28.89 11.45 6.42
C PRO A 86 -27.76 12.11 7.22
N ALA A 87 -28.08 12.67 8.39
CA ALA A 87 -27.10 13.32 9.26
C ALA A 87 -26.08 12.30 9.83
N ALA A 88 -26.55 11.12 10.24
CA ALA A 88 -25.68 10.04 10.72
C ALA A 88 -24.73 9.56 9.61
N ASN A 89 -25.25 9.39 8.38
CA ASN A 89 -24.45 9.00 7.23
C ASN A 89 -23.42 10.05 6.84
N LEU A 90 -23.75 11.33 6.98
CA LEU A 90 -22.77 12.41 6.79
C LEU A 90 -21.65 12.33 7.83
N GLU A 91 -21.96 12.20 9.12
CA GLU A 91 -20.94 12.07 10.17
C GLU A 91 -20.08 10.81 10.00
N LEU A 92 -20.69 9.67 9.69
CA LEU A 92 -19.96 8.43 9.41
C LEU A 92 -18.99 8.59 8.24
N SER A 93 -19.41 9.26 7.17
CA SER A 93 -18.54 9.52 6.02
C SER A 93 -17.37 10.45 6.36
N LYS A 94 -17.54 11.44 7.27
CA LYS A 94 -16.43 12.26 7.78
C LYS A 94 -15.43 11.45 8.60
N GLN A 95 -15.93 10.55 9.45
CA GLN A 95 -15.07 9.66 10.24
C GLN A 95 -14.22 8.75 9.33
N ARG A 96 -14.81 8.22 8.25
CA ARG A 96 -14.07 7.42 7.24
C ARG A 96 -12.94 8.22 6.59
N VAL A 97 -13.19 9.47 6.22
CA VAL A 97 -12.16 10.38 5.68
C VAL A 97 -11.02 10.54 6.69
N ALA A 98 -11.33 10.78 7.97
CA ALA A 98 -10.34 10.95 9.02
C ALA A 98 -9.50 9.67 9.22
N SER A 99 -10.13 8.49 9.27
CA SER A 99 -9.43 7.21 9.41
C SER A 99 -8.49 6.91 8.25
N VAL A 100 -8.94 7.14 7.01
CA VAL A 100 -8.13 6.95 5.80
C VAL A 100 -6.96 7.92 5.75
N THR A 101 -7.21 9.20 6.06
CA THR A 101 -6.17 10.23 6.12
C THR A 101 -5.10 9.87 7.14
N LYS A 102 -5.51 9.49 8.36
CA LYS A 102 -4.59 9.01 9.41
C LYS A 102 -3.77 7.83 8.94
N ALA A 103 -4.39 6.85 8.26
CA ALA A 103 -3.70 5.69 7.75
C ALA A 103 -2.67 6.04 6.65
N LEU A 104 -3.01 6.94 5.71
CA LEU A 104 -2.05 7.40 4.69
C LEU A 104 -0.83 8.08 5.32
N ILE A 105 -1.05 8.97 6.29
CA ILE A 105 0.03 9.66 7.03
C ILE A 105 0.88 8.64 7.79
N ALA A 106 0.26 7.68 8.48
CA ALA A 106 0.97 6.64 9.23
C ALA A 106 1.82 5.72 8.33
N ASN A 107 1.40 5.52 7.08
CA ASN A 107 2.16 4.76 6.08
C ASN A 107 3.29 5.60 5.42
N GLY A 108 3.47 6.86 5.83
CA GLY A 108 4.53 7.73 5.33
C GLY A 108 4.28 8.23 3.91
N LEU A 109 3.01 8.50 3.56
CA LEU A 109 2.70 9.22 2.32
C LEU A 109 3.46 10.56 2.30
N PRO A 110 4.17 10.91 1.21
CA PRO A 110 4.83 12.20 1.09
C PRO A 110 3.86 13.38 1.30
N ALA A 111 4.39 14.51 1.75
CA ALA A 111 3.58 15.71 1.95
C ALA A 111 2.95 16.19 0.62
N GLY A 112 1.70 16.63 0.70
CA GLY A 112 0.93 17.19 -0.40
C GLY A 112 -0.28 17.95 0.13
N GLU A 113 -1.00 18.64 -0.75
CA GLU A 113 -2.24 19.34 -0.39
C GLU A 113 -3.36 18.32 -0.13
N PHE A 114 -3.97 18.31 1.06
CA PHE A 114 -5.10 17.42 1.35
C PHE A 114 -6.42 18.12 1.04
N ASP A 115 -7.22 17.50 0.16
CA ASP A 115 -8.59 17.88 -0.16
C ASP A 115 -9.54 16.82 0.41
N LEU A 116 -10.19 17.17 1.52
CA LEU A 116 -10.98 16.25 2.34
C LEU A 116 -12.46 16.60 2.21
N ALA A 117 -13.25 15.67 1.68
CA ALA A 117 -14.68 15.86 1.48
C ALA A 117 -15.50 14.66 1.97
N ALA A 118 -16.73 14.93 2.41
CA ALA A 118 -17.67 13.93 2.89
C ALA A 118 -19.04 14.18 2.25
N ALA A 119 -19.57 13.20 1.53
CA ALA A 119 -20.86 13.33 0.83
C ALA A 119 -22.00 12.61 1.57
N GLY A 120 -21.71 11.87 2.65
CA GLY A 120 -22.67 10.99 3.29
C GLY A 120 -23.35 10.09 2.26
N GLN A 121 -24.68 10.03 2.33
CA GLN A 121 -25.51 9.21 1.44
C GLN A 121 -25.96 9.92 0.16
N GLN A 122 -25.43 11.11 -0.17
CA GLN A 122 -25.77 11.77 -1.44
C GLN A 122 -25.43 10.87 -2.62
N GLY A 123 -26.40 10.63 -3.51
CA GLY A 123 -26.23 9.72 -4.65
C GLY A 123 -26.16 8.22 -4.28
N ALA A 124 -26.61 7.85 -3.07
CA ALA A 124 -26.71 6.45 -2.64
C ALA A 124 -27.92 5.68 -3.15
N VAL A 125 -28.85 6.38 -3.80
CA VAL A 125 -30.02 5.83 -4.47
C VAL A 125 -30.01 6.33 -5.92
N THR A 126 -30.36 5.48 -6.88
CA THR A 126 -30.53 5.90 -8.29
C THR A 126 -31.80 6.75 -8.45
N GLN A 127 -31.98 7.36 -9.63
CA GLN A 127 -33.23 8.08 -9.92
C GLN A 127 -34.46 7.16 -9.86
N ASP A 128 -34.29 5.88 -10.19
CA ASP A 128 -35.35 4.86 -10.18
C ASP A 128 -35.59 4.25 -8.78
N GLY A 129 -34.88 4.71 -7.75
CA GLY A 129 -35.08 4.25 -6.36
C GLY A 129 -34.20 3.08 -5.91
N GLU A 130 -33.28 2.60 -6.75
CA GLU A 130 -32.42 1.45 -6.44
C GLU A 130 -31.24 1.86 -5.54
N ALA A 131 -31.00 1.07 -4.49
CA ALA A 131 -29.89 1.31 -3.57
C ALA A 131 -28.52 1.01 -4.21
N ARG A 132 -27.49 1.79 -3.87
CA ARG A 132 -26.10 1.58 -4.29
C ARG A 132 -25.25 1.14 -3.09
N PRO A 133 -25.28 -0.15 -2.70
CA PRO A 133 -24.65 -0.62 -1.46
C PRO A 133 -23.12 -0.50 -1.45
N LEU A 134 -22.46 -0.49 -2.62
CA LEU A 134 -21.01 -0.32 -2.75
C LEU A 134 -20.52 1.12 -2.49
N ARG A 135 -21.30 1.92 -1.74
CA ARG A 135 -20.94 3.27 -1.30
C ARG A 135 -20.50 3.35 0.16
N ARG A 136 -20.46 2.23 0.88
CA ARG A 136 -19.74 2.14 2.16
C ARG A 136 -18.23 2.16 1.92
N ARG A 137 -17.72 3.30 1.47
CA ARG A 137 -16.34 3.45 1.05
C ARG A 137 -15.80 4.87 1.18
N ALA A 138 -14.50 5.00 1.05
CA ALA A 138 -13.82 6.26 0.77
C ALA A 138 -13.02 6.14 -0.53
N ASP A 139 -13.16 7.12 -1.41
CA ASP A 139 -12.42 7.20 -2.66
C ASP A 139 -11.18 8.07 -2.42
N VAL A 140 -9.99 7.53 -2.71
CA VAL A 140 -8.71 8.20 -2.51
C VAL A 140 -8.04 8.40 -3.86
N THR A 141 -7.67 9.63 -4.19
CA THR A 141 -6.88 9.95 -5.39
C THR A 141 -5.62 10.70 -5.01
N LEU A 142 -4.47 10.13 -5.38
CA LEU A 142 -3.16 10.77 -5.27
C LEU A 142 -2.83 11.38 -6.63
N GLN A 143 -2.63 12.70 -6.66
CA GLN A 143 -2.15 13.39 -7.85
C GLN A 143 -0.63 13.44 -7.81
N LEU A 144 0.00 12.70 -8.73
CA LEU A 144 1.44 12.47 -8.71
C LEU A 144 2.12 13.16 -9.89
N THR A 145 3.28 13.74 -9.62
CA THR A 145 4.15 14.34 -10.63
C THR A 145 5.58 13.86 -10.43
N LYS A 146 6.41 14.01 -11.45
CA LYS A 146 7.85 13.77 -11.31
C LYS A 146 8.42 14.77 -10.28
N PRO A 147 9.39 14.35 -9.45
CA PRO A 147 10.02 15.20 -8.43
C PRO A 147 10.74 16.41 -9.03
#